data_AF-A0A3E0GTG4-F1
#
_entry.id   AF-A0A3E0GTG4-F1
#
_cell.length_a   1.000
_cell.length_b   1.000
_cell.length_c   1.000
_cell.angle_alpha   90.00
_cell.angle_beta   90.00
_cell.angle_gamma   90.00
#
_symmetry.space_group_name_H-M   'P 1'
#
loop_
_entity.id
_entity.type
_entity.pdbx_description
1 polymer ?
#
loop_
_entity_poly.entity_id
_entity_poly.type
_entity_poly.pdbx_seq_one_letter_code
_entity_poly.pdbx_strand_id
1 'polypeptide(L)' 'MDSQTVTGADTVGADTRGYDAGKKPGGRKRFIVTDTLGLLLAVVVLPACV' A
#
# COMPACT_ATOMS: atom_id res chain seq x y z
N MET A 1 -6.09 -9.41 6.69
CA MET A 1 -5.82 -8.22 5.87
C MET A 1 -4.32 -8.04 5.82
N ASP A 2 -3.71 -8.23 4.66
CA ASP A 2 -2.28 -8.02 4.48
C ASP A 2 -2.02 -6.61 3.95
N SER A 3 -0.97 -5.96 4.44
CA SER A 3 -0.65 -4.59 4.07
C SER A 3 0.81 -4.46 3.62
N GLN A 4 0.96 -3.94 2.40
CA GLN A 4 2.25 -3.79 1.75
C GLN A 4 2.39 -2.38 1.17
N THR A 5 3.55 -1.77 1.38
CA THR A 5 3.88 -0.47 0.77
C THR A 5 4.66 -0.71 -0.52
N VAL A 6 4.17 -0.15 -1.61
CA VAL A 6 4.82 -0.18 -2.92
C VAL A 6 5.60 1.10 -3.10
N THR A 7 6.89 0.96 -3.45
CA THR A 7 7.76 2.09 -3.75
C THR A 7 7.22 2.89 -4.92
N GLY A 8 7.16 4.20 -4.73
CA GLY A 8 6.78 5.10 -5.80
C GLY A 8 7.92 5.41 -6.78
N ALA A 9 7.67 5.36 -8.10
CA ALA A 9 8.53 5.91 -9.15
C ALA A 9 8.75 7.43 -9.07
N ASP A 10 9.93 7.96 -9.40
CA ASP A 10 10.30 9.37 -9.20
C ASP A 10 9.36 10.42 -9.84
N THR A 11 8.53 10.02 -10.80
CA THR A 11 7.62 10.89 -11.55
C THR A 11 6.31 11.25 -10.85
N VAL A 12 5.94 10.61 -9.75
CA VAL A 12 4.67 10.93 -9.07
C VAL A 12 4.95 11.86 -7.90
N GLY A 13 4.12 12.90 -7.83
CA GLY A 13 4.21 13.95 -6.82
C GLY A 13 4.09 13.42 -5.39
N ALA A 14 4.75 14.15 -4.49
CA ALA A 14 4.72 13.91 -3.05
C ALA A 14 3.33 14.13 -2.44
N ASP A 15 2.45 14.85 -3.14
CA ASP A 15 1.06 15.12 -2.77
C ASP A 15 0.17 13.86 -2.78
N THR A 16 0.50 12.88 -3.61
CA THR A 16 -0.30 11.65 -3.77
C THR A 16 0.37 10.39 -3.22
N ARG A 17 1.43 10.56 -2.44
CA ARG A 17 2.23 9.49 -1.84
C ARG A 17 2.49 9.80 -0.38
N GLY A 18 2.80 8.79 0.40
CA GLY A 18 3.26 9.01 1.76
C GLY A 18 4.33 8.02 2.18
N TYR A 19 4.65 8.01 3.46
CA TYR A 19 5.76 7.23 4.01
C TYR A 19 5.27 6.34 5.15
N ASP A 20 5.58 5.05 5.06
CA ASP A 20 5.35 4.08 6.14
C ASP A 20 6.71 3.69 6.75
N ALA A 21 7.03 4.24 7.93
CA ALA A 21 8.27 3.96 8.64
C ALA A 21 8.42 2.47 9.03
N GLY A 22 7.31 1.76 9.23
CA GLY A 22 7.29 0.33 9.52
C GLY A 22 7.62 -0.53 8.29
N LYS A 23 7.49 0.03 7.09
CA LYS A 23 7.83 -0.66 5.83
C LYS A 23 9.12 -0.15 5.20
N LYS A 24 9.49 1.12 5.45
CA LYS A 24 10.68 1.85 4.98
C LYS A 24 10.62 2.55 3.61
N PRO A 25 9.96 2.06 2.54
CA PRO A 25 9.85 2.83 1.31
C PRO A 25 8.68 3.82 1.39
N GLY A 26 8.85 4.97 0.74
CA GLY A 26 7.75 5.90 0.45
C GLY A 26 6.97 5.46 -0.79
N GLY A 27 5.65 5.68 -0.76
CA GLY A 27 4.78 5.40 -1.89
C GLY A 27 3.32 5.20 -1.48
N ARG A 28 2.71 4.11 -1.97
CA ARG A 28 1.30 3.77 -1.73
C ARG A 28 1.19 2.44 -1.02
N LYS A 29 0.29 2.37 -0.05
CA LYS A 29 0.01 1.17 0.74
C LYS A 29 -1.20 0.46 0.14
N ARG A 30 -1.05 -0.83 -0.16
CA ARG A 30 -2.13 -1.71 -0.60
C ARG A 30 -2.56 -2.58 0.56
N PHE A 31 -3.87 -2.74 0.70
CA PHE A 31 -4.49 -3.66 1.63
C PHE A 31 -5.22 -4.74 0.85
N ILE A 32 -4.87 -5.99 1.11
CA ILE A 32 -5.45 -7.15 0.44
C ILE A 32 -6.24 -7.96 1.47
N VAL A 33 -7.48 -8.27 1.13
CA VAL A 33 -8.36 -9.15 1.90
C VAL A 33 -8.67 -10.38 1.05
N THR A 34 -8.40 -11.55 1.62
CA THR A 34 -8.74 -12.85 1.02
C THR A 34 -9.67 -13.60 1.96
N ASP A 35 -10.48 -14.52 1.40
CA ASP A 35 -11.23 -15.49 2.19
C ASP A 35 -10.31 -16.62 2.70
N THR A 36 -10.90 -17.63 3.35
CA THR A 36 -10.17 -18.80 3.88
C THR A 36 -9.66 -19.76 2.81
N LEU A 37 -10.21 -19.70 1.59
CA LEU A 37 -9.76 -20.48 0.44
C LEU A 37 -8.69 -19.74 -0.39
N GLY A 38 -8.35 -18.50 -0.02
CA GLY A 38 -7.38 -17.66 -0.72
C GLY A 38 -7.95 -16.85 -1.87
N LEU A 39 -9.28 -16.78 -2.02
CA LEU A 39 -9.94 -15.97 -3.05
C LEU A 39 -9.90 -14.48 -2.67
N LEU A 40 -9.64 -13.63 -3.65
CA LEU A 40 -9.54 -12.18 -3.47
C LEU A 40 -10.94 -11.59 -3.19
N LEU A 41 -11.12 -10.98 -2.03
CA LEU A 41 -12.36 -10.30 -1.65
C LEU A 41 -12.29 -8.79 -1.92
N ALA A 42 -11.16 -8.16 -1.60
CA ALA A 42 -11.00 -6.72 -1.76
C ALA A 42 -9.53 -6.30 -1.87
N VAL A 43 -9.31 -5.21 -2.62
CA VAL A 43 -8.04 -4.47 -2.68
C VAL A 43 -8.33 -3.00 -2.49
N VAL A 44 -7.66 -2.38 -1.51
CA VAL A 44 -7.74 -0.94 -1.25
C VAL A 44 -6.35 -0.33 -1.31
N VAL A 45 -6.22 0.82 -1.96
CA VAL A 45 -4.94 1.52 -2.11
C VAL A 45 -5.07 2.94 -1.57
N LEU A 46 -4.14 3.33 -0.71
CA LEU A 46 -4.06 4.65 -0.10
C LEU A 46 -2.61 5.17 -0.16
N PRO A 47 -2.38 6.48 -0.03
CA PRO A 47 -1.05 6.99 0.29
C PRO A 47 -0.49 6.24 1.50
N ALA A 48 0.79 5.88 1.49
CA ALA A 48 1.37 5.18 2.63
C ALA A 48 1.43 6.11 3.84
N CYS A 49 0.93 5.68 4.98
CA CYS A 49 1.13 6.34 6.27
C CYS A 49 1.27 5.26 7.35
N VAL A 50 1.94 5.63 8.44
CA VAL A 50 1.95 4.86 9.70
C VAL A 50 0.80 5.34 10.56
#